data_AF-A0ABD5ZK08-F1
#
_entry.id   AF-A0ABD5ZK08-F1
#
_cell.length_a   1.000
_cell.length_b   1.000
_cell.length_c   1.000
_cell.angle_alpha   90.00
_cell.angle_beta   90.00
_cell.angle_gamma   90.00
#
_symmetry.space_group_name_H-M   'P 1'
#
loop_
_entity.id
_entity.type
_entity.pdbx_description
1 polymer ?
#
loop_
_entity_poly.entity_id
_entity_poly.type
_entity_poly.pdbx_seq_one_letter_code
_entity_poly.pdbx_strand_id
1 'polypeptide(L)'
;MDLGDTRVRLAAAAVLAAFAAPPALLVTVAALDLSVPPSVVVAALGLPLALITLGLAYVAREVASKPDEPTLVGDELAEKVGMTSEEYRELTEE
;
A
#
# COMPACT_ATOMS: atom_id res chain seq x y z
N MET A 1 -7.49 -15.54 20.70
CA MET A 1 -7.84 -14.48 19.73
C MET A 1 -6.54 -13.86 19.26
N ASP A 2 -6.25 -13.99 17.99
CA ASP A 2 -4.99 -13.52 17.41
C ASP A 2 -5.05 -11.99 17.27
N LEU A 3 -4.17 -11.30 18.02
CA LEU A 3 -4.06 -9.85 18.02
C LEU A 3 -3.59 -9.31 16.66
N GLY A 4 -2.91 -10.13 15.85
CA GLY A 4 -2.43 -9.77 14.51
C GLY A 4 -3.58 -9.53 13.53
N ASP A 5 -4.51 -10.49 13.43
CA ASP A 5 -5.65 -10.42 12.50
C ASP A 5 -6.58 -9.25 12.83
N THR A 6 -6.78 -8.96 14.12
CA THR A 6 -7.60 -7.82 14.56
C THR A 6 -7.00 -6.48 14.13
N ARG A 7 -5.67 -6.30 14.23
CA ARG A 7 -4.98 -5.07 13.82
C ARG A 7 -5.02 -4.87 12.31
N VAL A 8 -4.85 -5.94 11.53
CA VAL A 8 -4.92 -5.90 10.07
C VAL A 8 -6.31 -5.49 9.60
N ARG A 9 -7.37 -6.07 10.18
CA ARG A 9 -8.76 -5.69 9.87
C ARG A 9 -9.05 -4.23 10.22
N LEU A 10 -8.53 -3.76 11.35
CA LEU A 10 -8.73 -2.39 11.81
C LEU A 10 -7.97 -1.39 10.91
N ALA A 11 -6.76 -1.73 10.46
CA ALA A 11 -6.02 -0.95 9.48
C ALA A 11 -6.74 -0.91 8.12
N ALA A 12 -7.25 -2.05 7.64
CA ALA A 12 -8.02 -2.11 6.40
C ALA A 12 -9.30 -1.26 6.49
N ALA A 13 -10.03 -1.34 7.61
CA ALA A 13 -11.21 -0.52 7.85
C ALA A 13 -10.87 0.98 7.90
N ALA A 14 -9.74 1.36 8.52
CA ALA A 14 -9.29 2.74 8.56
C ALA A 14 -8.93 3.27 7.16
N VAL A 15 -8.29 2.46 6.33
CA VAL A 15 -8.00 2.82 4.93
C VAL A 15 -9.30 3.00 4.15
N LEU A 16 -10.23 2.04 4.23
CA LEU A 16 -11.53 2.15 3.57
C LEU A 16 -12.30 3.41 4.03
N ALA A 17 -12.28 3.71 5.32
CA ALA A 17 -12.89 4.92 5.86
C ALA A 17 -12.22 6.20 5.32
N ALA A 18 -10.89 6.24 5.23
CA ALA A 18 -10.15 7.38 4.69
C ALA A 18 -10.47 7.64 3.20
N PHE A 19 -10.77 6.59 2.43
CA PHE A 19 -11.18 6.71 1.03
C PHE A 19 -12.68 7.02 0.85
N ALA A 20 -13.53 6.51 1.74
CA ALA A 20 -14.98 6.70 1.67
C ALA A 20 -15.44 8.04 2.30
N ALA A 21 -14.70 8.57 3.27
CA ALA A 21 -15.07 9.80 3.97
C ALA A 21 -15.12 11.04 3.06
N PRO A 22 -14.16 11.28 2.14
CA PRO A 22 -14.23 12.45 1.25
C PRO A 22 -15.47 12.48 0.33
N PRO A 23 -15.82 11.41 -0.42
CA PRO A 23 -17.04 11.42 -1.22
C PRO A 23 -18.31 11.46 -0.35
N ALA A 24 -18.33 10.79 0.80
CA ALA A 24 -19.46 10.86 1.72
C ALA A 24 -19.67 12.29 2.25
N LEU A 25 -18.60 12.99 2.63
CA LEU A 25 -18.62 14.39 3.06
C LEU A 25 -19.17 15.28 1.96
N LEU A 26 -18.69 15.14 0.72
CA LEU A 26 -19.17 15.92 -0.43
C LEU A 26 -20.66 15.69 -0.72
N VAL A 27 -21.12 14.45 -0.66
CA VAL A 27 -22.55 14.11 -0.81
C VAL A 27 -23.38 14.73 0.31
N THR A 28 -22.90 14.69 1.55
CA THR A 28 -23.61 15.25 2.71
C THR A 28 -23.72 16.77 2.61
N VAL A 29 -22.63 17.43 2.19
CA VAL A 29 -22.59 18.87 1.97
C VAL A 29 -23.57 19.29 0.88
N ALA A 30 -23.61 18.56 -0.23
CA ALA A 30 -24.55 18.80 -1.32
C ALA A 30 -26.00 18.54 -0.91
N ALA A 31 -26.27 17.48 -0.14
CA ALA A 31 -27.62 17.12 0.30
C ALA A 31 -28.21 18.08 1.34
N LEU A 32 -27.35 18.69 2.16
CA LEU A 32 -27.76 19.62 3.22
C LEU A 32 -27.60 21.10 2.83
N ASP A 33 -27.25 21.38 1.57
CA ASP A 33 -26.99 22.72 1.02
C ASP A 33 -26.05 23.56 1.91
N LEU A 34 -25.01 22.90 2.42
CA LEU A 34 -24.06 23.52 3.34
C LEU A 34 -23.03 24.34 2.55
N SER A 35 -22.86 25.60 2.95
CA SER A 35 -21.76 26.41 2.45
C SER A 35 -20.45 25.95 3.09
N VAL A 36 -19.63 25.23 2.34
CA VAL A 36 -18.33 24.74 2.79
C VAL A 36 -17.21 25.52 2.11
N PRO A 37 -16.21 26.03 2.86
CA PRO A 37 -15.07 26.71 2.28
C PRO A 37 -14.31 25.79 1.31
N PRO A 38 -13.83 26.30 0.16
CA PRO A 38 -13.04 25.52 -0.79
C PRO A 38 -11.80 24.85 -0.15
N SER A 39 -11.21 25.49 0.87
CA SER A 39 -10.07 24.95 1.61
C SER A 39 -10.39 23.64 2.33
N VAL A 40 -11.62 23.45 2.81
CA VAL A 40 -12.06 22.21 3.48
C VAL A 40 -12.19 21.08 2.47
N VAL A 41 -12.68 21.37 1.26
CA VAL A 41 -12.77 20.39 0.16
C VAL A 41 -11.38 19.95 -0.28
N VAL A 42 -10.46 20.91 -0.46
CA VAL A 42 -9.06 20.63 -0.81
C VAL A 42 -8.38 19.82 0.30
N ALA A 43 -8.61 20.14 1.57
CA ALA A 43 -8.07 19.37 2.69
C ALA A 43 -8.64 17.94 2.72
N ALA A 44 -9.96 17.77 2.54
CA ALA A 44 -10.60 16.46 2.57
C ALA A 44 -10.09 15.51 1.48
N LEU A 45 -9.75 16.02 0.30
CA LEU A 45 -9.19 15.22 -0.79
C LEU A 45 -7.66 15.12 -0.73
N GLY A 46 -7.00 16.21 -0.39
CA GLY A 46 -5.55 16.34 -0.42
C GLY A 46 -4.82 15.61 0.70
N LEU A 47 -5.36 15.62 1.93
CA LEU A 47 -4.73 14.92 3.07
C LEU A 47 -4.61 13.40 2.85
N PRO A 48 -5.68 12.69 2.45
CA PRO A 48 -5.58 11.26 2.15
C PRO A 48 -4.56 10.97 1.05
N LEU A 49 -4.58 11.75 -0.03
CA LEU A 49 -3.62 11.61 -1.14
C LEU A 49 -2.17 11.85 -0.69
N ALA A 50 -1.92 12.88 0.13
CA ALA A 50 -0.60 13.17 0.69
C ALA A 50 -0.09 12.04 1.59
N LEU A 51 -0.96 11.46 2.42
CA LEU A 51 -0.59 10.32 3.27
C LEU A 51 -0.27 9.07 2.45
N ILE A 52 -1.06 8.77 1.42
CA ILE A 52 -0.81 7.64 0.51
C ILE A 52 0.51 7.83 -0.22
N THR A 53 0.75 9.00 -0.80
CA THR A 53 1.99 9.30 -1.52
C THR A 53 3.21 9.25 -0.61
N LEU A 54 3.10 9.74 0.63
CA LEU A 54 4.18 9.63 1.62
C LEU A 54 4.45 8.18 2.03
N GLY A 55 3.39 7.39 2.23
CA GLY A 55 3.51 5.96 2.53
C GLY A 55 4.16 5.19 1.37
N LEU A 56 3.76 5.46 0.14
CA LEU A 56 4.37 4.88 -1.06
C LEU A 56 5.83 5.31 -1.20
N ALA A 57 6.16 6.57 -0.96
CA ALA A 57 7.53 7.06 -1.00
C ALA A 57 8.41 6.38 0.07
N TYR A 58 7.86 6.15 1.27
CA TYR A 58 8.54 5.41 2.32
C TYR A 58 8.80 3.96 1.90
N VAL A 59 7.77 3.26 1.40
CA VAL A 59 7.91 1.87 0.92
C VAL A 59 8.90 1.79 -0.24
N ALA A 60 8.83 2.70 -1.22
CA ALA A 60 9.74 2.75 -2.34
C ALA A 60 11.19 2.97 -1.89
N ARG A 61 11.42 3.84 -0.90
CA ARG A 61 12.74 4.03 -0.29
C ARG A 61 13.22 2.76 0.41
N GLU A 62 12.35 2.09 1.16
CA GLU A 62 12.68 0.86 1.87
C GLU A 62 13.07 -0.26 0.88
N VAL A 63 12.29 -0.43 -0.18
CA VAL A 63 12.57 -1.39 -1.25
C VAL A 63 13.87 -1.04 -1.98
N ALA A 64 14.07 0.22 -2.38
CA ALA A 64 15.30 0.66 -3.04
C ALA A 64 16.53 0.62 -2.13
N SER A 65 16.34 0.61 -0.81
CA SER A 65 17.43 0.48 0.17
C SER A 65 17.86 -0.96 0.42
N LYS A 66 17.04 -1.93 0.01
CA LYS A 66 17.47 -3.33 -0.06
C LYS A 66 18.28 -3.46 -1.34
N PRO A 67 19.57 -3.83 -1.26
CA PRO A 67 20.29 -4.20 -2.46
C PRO A 67 19.53 -5.40 -3.05
N ASP A 68 19.00 -5.23 -4.26
CA ASP A 68 18.65 -6.37 -5.11
C ASP A 68 19.97 -7.09 -5.37
N GLU A 69 20.35 -8.02 -4.48
CA GLU A 69 21.36 -9.01 -4.79
C GLU A 69 20.66 -10.00 -5.72
N PRO A 70 20.94 -9.98 -7.04
CA PRO A 70 20.25 -10.83 -8.02
C PRO A 70 20.41 -12.33 -7.71
N THR A 71 21.39 -12.69 -6.87
CA THR A 71 21.59 -14.04 -6.33
C THR A 71 20.48 -14.49 -5.37
N LEU A 72 19.93 -13.59 -4.54
CA LEU A 72 18.92 -13.96 -3.54
C LEU A 72 17.54 -14.26 -4.15
N VAL A 73 17.21 -13.65 -5.29
CA VAL A 73 15.94 -13.90 -6.01
C VAL A 73 15.95 -15.30 -6.65
N GLY A 74 17.10 -15.73 -7.20
CA GLY A 74 17.29 -17.07 -7.74
C GLY A 74 17.23 -18.15 -6.65
N ASP A 75 17.84 -17.89 -5.49
CA ASP A 75 17.83 -18.81 -4.36
C ASP A 75 16.42 -19.00 -3.75
N GLU A 76 15.65 -17.92 -3.58
CA GLU A 76 14.29 -18.00 -3.03
C GLU A 76 13.29 -18.66 -4.01
N LEU A 77 13.50 -18.50 -5.33
CA LEU A 77 12.74 -19.19 -6.37
C LEU A 77 13.09 -20.67 -6.43
N ALA A 78 14.37 -21.02 -6.33
CA ALA A 78 14.84 -22.41 -6.32
C ALA A 78 14.31 -23.17 -5.08
N GLU A 79 14.33 -22.55 -3.89
CA GLU A 79 13.81 -23.14 -2.66
C GLU A 79 12.29 -23.41 -2.73
N LYS A 80 11.50 -22.51 -3.33
CA LYS A 80 10.04 -22.70 -3.50
C LYS A 80 9.65 -23.80 -4.49
N VAL A 81 10.53 -24.11 -5.44
CA VAL A 81 10.35 -25.19 -6.44
C VAL A 81 11.05 -26.48 -5.98
N GLY A 82 11.75 -26.46 -4.84
CA GLY A 82 12.44 -27.62 -4.29
C GLY A 82 13.69 -28.02 -5.09
N MET A 83 14.27 -27.08 -5.82
CA MET A 83 15.46 -27.27 -6.65
C MET A 83 16.65 -26.56 -6.04
N THR A 84 17.85 -27.02 -6.38
CA THR A 84 19.08 -26.32 -5.99
C THR A 84 19.28 -25.08 -6.86
N SER A 85 19.91 -24.03 -6.33
CA SER A 85 20.12 -22.76 -7.05
C SER A 85 20.97 -22.93 -8.32
N GLU A 86 21.77 -23.98 -8.39
CA GLU A 86 22.57 -24.35 -9.56
C GLU A 86 21.71 -24.91 -10.69
N GLU A 87 20.75 -25.81 -10.39
CA GLU A 87 19.82 -26.38 -11.40
C GLU A 87 18.88 -25.32 -11.99
N TYR A 88 18.44 -24.33 -11.20
CA TYR A 88 17.58 -23.26 -11.71
C TYR A 88 18.31 -22.33 -12.67
N ARG A 89 19.58 -22.01 -12.38
CA ARG A 89 20.42 -21.15 -13.22
C ARG A 89 20.72 -21.79 -14.57
N GLU A 90 20.94 -23.11 -14.59
CA GLU A 90 21.18 -23.87 -15.83
C GLU A 90 19.94 -23.90 -16.75
N LEU A 91 18.72 -23.85 -16.19
CA LEU A 91 17.46 -23.83 -16.96
C LEU A 91 17.04 -22.44 -17.47
N THR A 92 17.62 -21.36 -16.95
CA THR A 92 17.21 -19.99 -17.28
C THR A 92 18.25 -19.21 -18.10
N GLU A 93 19.49 -19.70 -18.17
CA GLU A 93 20.59 -19.09 -18.94
C GLU A 93 20.83 -19.74 -20.33
N GLU A 94 19.92 -20.61 -20.81
CA GLU A 94 19.90 -21.14 -22.21
C GLU A 94 18.96 -20.35 -23.12
#